data_AF-A0AAU2YBY7-F1
#
_entry.id   AF-A0AAU2YBY7-F1
#
_cell.length_a   1.000
_cell.length_b   1.000
_cell.length_c   1.000
_cell.angle_alpha   90.00
_cell.angle_beta   90.00
_cell.angle_gamma   90.00
#
_symmetry.space_group_name_H-M   'P 1'
#
loop_
_entity.id
_entity.type
_entity.pdbx_description
1 polymer ?
#
loop_
_entity_poly.entity_id
_entity_poly.type
_entity_poly.pdbx_seq_one_letter_code
_entity_poly.pdbx_strand_id
1 'polypeptide(L)'
;MARRLARMVLLSAQGMPVAKITEVMFTSPDRVRDVTQNFNTAPVAEGVVDEVRIAVVRDNYSPQLTTKRCRRVATWAGGNNVEIAYTPTNYSWLNRVEAQFTALRYFTPDGTDHAGRKEQGSMIRRYIIWLNKRTADERMHEVVNRANVA
;
A
#
# COMPACT_ATOMS: atom_id res chain seq x y z
N MET A 1 -3.30 9.91 17.49
CA MET A 1 -2.20 8.97 17.80
C MET A 1 -2.01 7.88 16.74
N ALA A 2 -3.04 7.12 16.35
CA ALA A 2 -2.93 6.00 15.38
C ALA A 2 -2.33 6.36 13.99
N ARG A 3 -2.65 7.55 13.45
CA ARG A 3 -2.15 7.99 12.12
C ARG A 3 -0.62 8.19 12.05
N ARG A 4 0.02 8.50 13.18
CA ARG A 4 1.48 8.70 13.26
C ARG A 4 2.23 7.36 13.29
N LEU A 5 1.63 6.35 13.91
CA LEU A 5 2.15 4.97 13.98
C LEU A 5 2.13 4.32 12.59
N ALA A 6 0.99 4.40 11.89
CA ALA A 6 0.85 3.87 10.54
C ALA A 6 1.91 4.45 9.58
N ARG A 7 2.20 5.75 9.69
CA ARG A 7 3.21 6.39 8.83
C ARG A 7 4.62 5.83 9.05
N MET A 8 5.04 5.54 10.29
CA MET A 8 6.35 4.94 10.58
C MET A 8 6.47 3.52 10.02
N VAL A 9 5.44 2.69 10.23
CA VAL A 9 5.40 1.31 9.69
C VAL A 9 5.46 1.32 8.17
N LEU A 10 4.72 2.23 7.53
CA LEU A 10 4.68 2.33 6.07
C LEU A 10 5.99 2.78 5.44
N LEU A 11 6.65 3.78 6.02
CA LEU A 11 7.96 4.23 5.53
C LEU A 11 9.01 3.13 5.73
N SER A 12 8.96 2.40 6.86
CA SER A 12 9.85 1.25 7.08
C SER A 12 9.60 0.12 6.07
N ALA A 13 8.35 -0.22 5.78
CA ALA A 13 7.99 -1.23 4.78
C ALA A 13 8.40 -0.84 3.35
N GLN A 14 8.64 0.45 3.09
CA GLN A 14 9.20 0.94 1.82
C GLN A 14 10.74 0.84 1.76
N GLY A 15 11.38 0.30 2.80
CA GLY A 15 12.84 0.22 2.89
C GLY A 15 13.50 1.55 3.27
N MET A 16 12.74 2.55 3.73
CA MET A 16 13.32 3.82 4.16
C MET A 16 14.19 3.60 5.42
N PRO A 17 15.45 4.08 5.44
CA PRO A 17 16.30 3.95 6.62
C PRO A 17 15.70 4.66 7.83
N VAL A 18 15.86 4.08 9.03
CA VAL A 18 15.34 4.62 10.30
C VAL A 18 15.71 6.10 10.47
N ALA A 19 16.95 6.49 10.15
CA ALA A 19 17.40 7.88 10.23
C ALA A 19 16.56 8.84 9.38
N LYS A 20 16.16 8.43 8.17
CA LYS A 20 15.32 9.24 7.28
C LYS A 20 13.86 9.28 7.76
N ILE A 21 13.36 8.17 8.33
CA ILE A 21 12.04 8.13 8.96
C ILE A 21 11.99 9.09 10.15
N THR A 22 13.02 9.09 11.00
CA THR A 22 13.17 10.01 12.14
C THR A 22 13.05 11.48 11.71
N GLU A 23 13.73 11.85 10.64
CA GLU A 23 13.66 13.20 10.04
C GLU A 23 12.24 13.54 9.56
N VAL A 24 11.64 12.68 8.73
CA VAL A 24 10.31 12.92 8.13
C VAL A 24 9.19 12.92 9.17
N MET A 25 9.34 12.12 10.23
CA MET A 25 8.33 11.96 11.28
C MET A 25 8.48 12.92 12.44
N PHE A 26 9.63 13.62 12.53
CA PHE A 26 10.04 14.43 13.68
C PHE A 26 9.88 13.62 14.98
N THR A 27 10.57 12.49 15.08
CA THR A 27 10.51 11.54 16.21
C THR A 27 11.88 10.91 16.49
N SER A 28 12.02 10.06 17.52
CA SER A 28 13.31 9.42 17.83
C SER A 28 13.51 8.10 17.05
N PRO A 29 14.75 7.69 16.79
CA PRO A 29 15.05 6.39 16.17
C PRO A 29 14.48 5.21 16.98
N ASP A 30 14.55 5.27 18.30
CA ASP A 30 14.03 4.22 19.18
C ASP A 30 12.52 4.11 19.06
N ARG A 31 11.82 5.25 18.96
CA ARG A 31 10.38 5.23 18.72
C ARG A 31 10.02 4.58 17.38
N VAL A 32 10.82 4.79 16.33
CA VAL A 32 10.61 4.15 15.03
C VAL A 32 10.82 2.64 15.13
N ARG A 33 11.89 2.21 15.80
CA ARG A 33 12.21 0.78 16.00
C ARG A 33 11.14 0.09 16.82
N ASP A 34 10.76 0.66 17.96
CA ASP A 34 9.70 0.13 18.83
C ASP A 34 8.39 -0.05 18.07
N VAL A 35 7.97 0.97 17.31
CA VAL A 35 6.72 0.89 16.55
C VAL A 35 6.78 -0.20 15.48
N THR A 36 7.91 -0.32 14.78
CA THR A 36 8.09 -1.33 13.72
C THR A 36 8.15 -2.74 14.32
N GLN A 37 8.90 -2.92 15.41
CA GLN A 37 9.03 -4.20 16.08
C GLN A 37 7.72 -4.64 16.70
N ASN A 38 7.03 -3.76 17.44
CA ASN A 38 5.72 -4.05 18.01
C ASN A 38 4.69 -4.42 16.94
N PHE A 39 4.75 -3.80 15.76
CA PHE A 39 3.89 -4.15 14.64
C PHE A 39 4.17 -5.55 14.10
N ASN A 40 5.45 -5.90 13.93
CA ASN A 40 5.87 -7.21 13.40
C ASN A 40 5.66 -8.36 14.39
N THR A 41 5.71 -8.10 15.69
CA THR A 41 5.59 -9.13 16.75
C THR A 41 4.21 -9.13 17.41
N ALA A 42 3.25 -8.34 16.90
CA ALA A 42 1.91 -8.27 17.50
C ALA A 42 1.24 -9.65 17.42
N PRO A 43 0.73 -10.19 18.54
CA PRO A 43 0.12 -11.50 18.55
C PRO A 43 -1.08 -11.54 17.62
N VAL A 44 -1.26 -12.68 16.96
CA VAL A 44 -2.46 -12.98 16.18
C VAL A 44 -3.61 -13.24 17.17
N ALA A 45 -4.81 -12.73 16.89
CA ALA A 45 -5.96 -12.94 17.77
C ALA A 45 -6.35 -14.44 17.79
N GLU A 46 -6.83 -14.92 18.95
CA GLU A 46 -7.30 -16.30 19.08
C GLU A 46 -8.43 -16.61 18.09
N GLY A 47 -8.37 -17.78 17.45
CA GLY A 47 -9.37 -18.23 16.47
C GLY A 47 -9.16 -17.72 15.04
N VAL A 48 -8.07 -17.02 14.77
CA VAL A 48 -7.67 -16.59 13.42
C VAL A 48 -6.96 -17.75 12.70
N VAL A 49 -7.36 -18.01 11.46
CA VAL A 49 -6.91 -19.15 10.65
C VAL A 49 -5.54 -18.95 10.01
N ASP A 50 -5.09 -17.71 9.82
CA ASP A 50 -3.82 -17.39 9.17
C ASP A 50 -2.81 -16.80 10.16
N GLU A 51 -1.62 -17.42 10.24
CA GLU A 51 -0.51 -16.93 11.06
C GLU A 51 0.07 -15.60 10.54
N VAL A 52 -0.09 -15.33 9.24
CA VAL A 52 0.46 -14.14 8.58
C VAL A 52 -0.53 -12.98 8.67
N ARG A 53 -0.11 -11.89 9.32
CA ARG A 53 -0.87 -10.64 9.35
C ARG A 53 -0.77 -9.91 8.00
N ILE A 54 -1.93 -9.57 7.42
CA ILE A 54 -1.99 -8.75 6.20
C ILE A 54 -2.31 -7.31 6.58
N ALA A 55 -1.46 -6.38 6.18
CA ALA A 55 -1.73 -4.95 6.34
C ALA A 55 -2.15 -4.32 5.01
N VAL A 56 -3.37 -3.77 4.97
CA VAL A 56 -3.92 -3.07 3.80
C VAL A 56 -3.79 -1.57 4.02
N VAL A 57 -2.96 -0.94 3.19
CA VAL A 57 -2.70 0.49 3.19
C VAL A 57 -3.64 1.16 2.20
N ARG A 58 -4.37 2.18 2.64
CA ARG A 58 -5.35 2.87 1.78
C ARG A 58 -5.50 4.34 2.14
N ASP A 59 -6.01 5.12 1.20
CA ASP A 59 -6.31 6.54 1.44
C ASP A 59 -7.44 6.72 2.49
N ASN A 60 -7.62 7.95 2.95
CA ASN A 60 -8.64 8.30 3.94
C ASN A 60 -9.91 8.93 3.34
N TYR A 61 -10.22 8.62 2.07
CA TYR A 61 -11.43 9.09 1.40
C TYR A 61 -12.69 8.65 2.16
N SER A 62 -13.68 9.53 2.30
CA SER A 62 -14.81 9.33 3.22
C SER A 62 -15.62 8.05 2.97
N PRO A 63 -15.89 7.61 1.72
CA PRO A 63 -16.44 6.28 1.42
C PRO A 63 -15.58 5.09 1.88
N GLN A 64 -14.26 5.27 2.01
CA GLN A 64 -13.35 4.24 2.51
C GLN A 64 -13.34 4.15 4.04
N LEU A 65 -13.68 5.25 4.72
CA LEU A 65 -13.87 5.31 6.18
C LEU A 65 -15.19 4.66 6.64
N THR A 66 -15.86 3.94 5.73
CA THR A 66 -17.11 3.24 6.00
C THR A 66 -16.98 2.18 7.08
N THR A 67 -15.79 1.77 7.52
CA THR A 67 -15.65 0.91 8.72
C THR A 67 -16.31 1.49 9.98
N LYS A 68 -16.56 2.80 10.04
CA LYS A 68 -17.32 3.45 11.13
C LYS A 68 -18.85 3.42 10.95
N ARG A 69 -19.36 3.41 9.71
CA ARG A 69 -20.81 3.41 9.41
C ARG A 69 -21.35 2.04 8.99
N CYS A 70 -20.54 1.28 8.26
CA CYS A 70 -20.76 -0.08 7.76
C CYS A 70 -19.60 -0.97 8.25
N ARG A 71 -19.84 -1.70 9.34
CA ARG A 71 -18.82 -2.49 10.04
C ARG A 71 -18.40 -3.76 9.30
N ARG A 72 -19.07 -4.15 8.21
CA ARG A 72 -18.82 -5.41 7.49
C ARG A 72 -17.34 -5.64 7.17
N VAL A 73 -16.66 -4.63 6.64
CA VAL A 73 -15.22 -4.71 6.32
C VAL A 73 -14.36 -4.77 7.57
N ALA A 74 -14.72 -4.04 8.63
CA ALA A 74 -13.99 -4.06 9.90
C ALA A 74 -14.12 -5.40 10.62
N THR A 75 -15.33 -5.98 10.62
CA THR A 75 -15.61 -7.30 11.19
C THR A 75 -14.88 -8.39 10.41
N TRP A 76 -14.95 -8.34 9.08
CA TRP A 76 -14.19 -9.27 8.24
C TRP A 76 -12.69 -9.15 8.51
N ALA A 77 -12.14 -7.94 8.56
CA ALA A 77 -10.71 -7.74 8.79
C ALA A 77 -10.25 -8.29 10.15
N GLY A 78 -11.03 -8.05 11.21
CA GLY A 78 -10.74 -8.58 12.55
C GLY A 78 -10.76 -10.11 12.63
N GLY A 79 -11.61 -10.78 11.85
CA GLY A 79 -11.68 -12.25 11.79
C GLY A 79 -10.63 -12.91 10.89
N ASN A 80 -9.86 -12.15 10.09
CA ASN A 80 -8.95 -12.69 9.07
C ASN A 80 -7.49 -12.23 9.25
N ASN A 81 -7.08 -11.78 10.44
CA ASN A 81 -5.74 -11.20 10.66
C ASN A 81 -5.40 -9.99 9.76
N VAL A 82 -6.40 -9.22 9.34
CA VAL A 82 -6.19 -8.08 8.44
C VAL A 82 -6.21 -6.76 9.21
N GLU A 83 -5.13 -5.99 9.10
CA GLU A 83 -5.06 -4.62 9.61
C GLU A 83 -5.31 -3.62 8.48
N ILE A 84 -6.24 -2.68 8.67
CA ILE A 84 -6.50 -1.60 7.71
C ILE A 84 -5.83 -0.32 8.21
N ALA A 85 -4.81 0.13 7.50
CA ALA A 85 -4.06 1.34 7.79
C ALA A 85 -4.44 2.47 6.83
N TYR A 86 -4.90 3.60 7.39
CA TYR A 86 -5.26 4.77 6.60
C TYR A 86 -4.07 5.72 6.45
N THR A 87 -3.81 6.17 5.22
CA THR A 87 -2.86 7.27 5.01
C THR A 87 -3.43 8.57 5.57
N PRO A 88 -2.56 9.49 6.03
CA PRO A 88 -2.99 10.81 6.49
C PRO A 88 -3.50 11.70 5.33
N THR A 89 -4.29 12.72 5.68
CA THR A 89 -4.87 13.66 4.70
C THR A 89 -3.79 14.36 3.87
N ASN A 90 -3.95 14.34 2.54
CA ASN A 90 -3.01 14.92 1.57
C ASN A 90 -1.63 14.23 1.53
N TYR A 91 -1.55 12.95 1.92
CA TYR A 91 -0.33 12.12 1.79
C TYR A 91 -0.53 10.97 0.79
N SER A 92 -1.02 11.32 -0.40
CA SER A 92 -1.33 10.37 -1.47
C SER A 92 -0.05 9.64 -1.96
N TRP A 93 1.09 10.33 -1.94
CA TRP A 93 2.42 9.74 -2.21
C TRP A 93 2.81 8.57 -1.29
N LEU A 94 2.23 8.47 -0.09
CA LEU A 94 2.45 7.35 0.83
C LEU A 94 1.68 6.09 0.38
N ASN A 95 0.65 6.26 -0.44
CA ASN A 95 -0.17 5.19 -0.98
C ASN A 95 0.49 4.61 -2.23
N ARG A 96 1.28 3.54 -2.05
CA ARG A 96 2.13 2.96 -3.11
C ARG A 96 1.36 2.51 -4.36
N VAL A 97 0.06 2.20 -4.23
CA VAL A 97 -0.77 1.82 -5.38
C VAL A 97 -0.96 2.98 -6.36
N GLU A 98 -0.91 4.23 -5.90
CA GLU A 98 -1.13 5.39 -6.76
C GLU A 98 0.00 5.57 -7.78
N ALA A 99 1.25 5.29 -7.37
CA ALA A 99 2.40 5.32 -8.28
C ALA A 99 2.26 4.30 -9.42
N GLN A 100 1.53 3.20 -9.20
CA GLN A 100 1.29 2.17 -10.23
C GLN A 100 0.26 2.63 -11.27
N PHE A 101 -0.59 3.60 -10.94
CA PHE A 101 -1.64 4.05 -11.86
C PHE A 101 -1.11 4.85 -13.04
N THR A 102 0.04 5.52 -12.93
CA THR A 102 0.61 6.28 -14.05
C THR A 102 0.88 5.40 -15.27
N ALA A 103 1.62 4.31 -15.08
CA ALA A 103 1.93 3.38 -16.17
C ALA A 103 0.68 2.65 -16.67
N LEU A 104 -0.18 2.18 -15.75
CA LEU A 104 -1.46 1.55 -16.11
C LEU A 104 -2.28 2.49 -17.01
N ARG A 105 -2.40 3.77 -16.61
CA ARG A 105 -3.18 4.78 -17.31
C ARG A 105 -2.62 5.05 -18.71
N TYR A 106 -1.30 5.15 -18.82
CA TYR A 106 -0.64 5.35 -20.10
C TYR A 106 -0.89 4.18 -21.07
N PHE A 107 -0.70 2.94 -20.62
CA PHE A 107 -0.77 1.76 -21.49
C PHE A 107 -2.19 1.23 -21.74
N THR A 108 -3.19 1.67 -20.97
CA THR A 108 -4.54 1.11 -21.08
C THR A 108 -5.61 2.15 -21.45
N PRO A 109 -5.90 3.23 -20.71
CA PRO A 109 -6.90 4.21 -21.13
C PRO A 109 -6.40 5.36 -22.00
N ASP A 110 -5.17 5.89 -21.82
CA ASP A 110 -4.80 7.19 -22.42
C ASP A 110 -4.44 7.14 -23.92
N GLY A 111 -4.25 5.94 -24.49
CA GLY A 111 -3.77 5.76 -25.87
C GLY A 111 -4.66 4.92 -26.80
N THR A 112 -5.85 4.54 -26.37
CA THR A 112 -6.70 3.58 -27.12
C THR A 112 -8.17 3.94 -27.01
N ASP A 113 -8.83 4.07 -28.16
CA ASP A 113 -10.28 4.21 -28.24
C ASP A 113 -10.94 2.83 -28.12
N HIS A 114 -11.33 2.46 -26.89
CA HIS A 114 -11.98 1.17 -26.64
C HIS A 114 -13.44 1.23 -27.09
N ALA A 115 -13.88 0.24 -27.86
CA ALA A 115 -15.28 0.12 -28.30
C ALA A 115 -16.26 -0.13 -27.13
N GLY A 116 -15.74 -0.42 -25.92
CA GLY A 116 -16.55 -0.41 -24.71
C GLY A 116 -15.83 -0.87 -23.43
N ARG A 117 -16.57 -0.87 -22.32
CA ARG A 117 -16.04 -1.20 -20.98
C ARG A 117 -15.44 -2.60 -20.86
N LYS A 118 -15.96 -3.58 -21.63
CA LYS A 118 -15.42 -4.95 -21.65
C LYS A 118 -14.01 -4.98 -22.23
N GLU A 119 -13.78 -4.25 -23.31
CA GLU A 119 -12.49 -4.16 -23.97
C GLU A 119 -11.48 -3.42 -23.09
N GLN A 120 -11.86 -2.26 -22.55
CA GLN A 120 -11.04 -1.53 -21.59
C GLN A 120 -10.64 -2.40 -20.39
N GLY A 121 -11.60 -3.13 -19.81
CA GLY A 121 -11.35 -4.06 -18.72
C GLY A 121 -10.45 -5.24 -19.12
N SER A 122 -10.50 -5.70 -20.37
CA SER A 122 -9.60 -6.73 -20.90
C SER A 122 -8.17 -6.21 -20.97
N MET A 123 -7.98 -4.98 -21.47
CA MET A 123 -6.67 -4.35 -21.57
C MET A 123 -6.03 -4.09 -20.21
N ILE A 124 -6.81 -3.61 -19.23
CA ILE A 124 -6.35 -3.48 -17.84
C ILE A 124 -5.87 -4.83 -17.29
N ARG A 125 -6.64 -5.92 -17.48
CA ARG A 125 -6.24 -7.26 -17.01
C ARG A 125 -4.98 -7.76 -17.70
N ARG A 126 -4.87 -7.59 -19.02
CA ARG A 126 -3.67 -7.97 -19.79
C ARG A 126 -2.43 -7.25 -19.28
N TYR A 127 -2.53 -5.95 -19.02
CA TYR A 127 -1.45 -5.16 -18.44
C TYR A 127 -1.06 -5.68 -17.05
N ILE A 128 -2.02 -5.91 -16.16
CA ILE A 128 -1.73 -6.44 -14.80
C ILE A 128 -1.07 -7.81 -14.86
N ILE A 129 -1.55 -8.72 -15.73
CA ILE A 129 -0.93 -10.03 -15.94
C ILE A 129 0.50 -9.88 -16.47
N TRP A 130 0.71 -8.99 -17.43
CA TRP A 130 2.03 -8.71 -17.99
C TRP A 130 3.00 -8.17 -16.93
N LEU A 131 2.52 -7.27 -16.07
CA LEU A 131 3.29 -6.67 -14.98
C LEU A 131 3.65 -7.71 -13.91
N ASN A 132 2.68 -8.52 -13.48
CA ASN A 132 2.90 -9.56 -12.47
C ASN A 132 3.86 -10.66 -12.94
N LYS A 133 3.93 -10.93 -14.24
CA LYS A 133 4.92 -11.86 -14.83
C LYS A 133 6.33 -11.29 -14.87
N ARG A 134 6.51 -9.99 -14.61
CA ARG A 134 7.79 -9.26 -14.71
C ARG A 134 8.24 -8.67 -13.38
N THR A 135 7.65 -9.09 -12.27
CA THR A 135 8.07 -8.67 -10.93
C THR A 135 9.50 -9.08 -10.57
N ALA A 136 10.10 -10.02 -11.29
CA ALA A 136 11.49 -10.43 -11.15
C ALA A 136 12.38 -10.00 -12.34
N ASP A 137 11.86 -9.16 -13.25
CA ASP A 137 12.62 -8.69 -14.40
C ASP A 137 13.63 -7.62 -13.95
N GLU A 138 14.89 -8.01 -13.84
CA GLU A 138 16.00 -7.16 -13.37
C GLU A 138 16.16 -5.90 -14.22
N ARG A 139 15.97 -6.02 -15.54
CA ARG A 139 16.06 -4.88 -16.45
C ARG A 139 14.97 -3.86 -16.21
N MET A 140 13.76 -4.32 -15.86
CA MET A 140 12.66 -3.44 -15.47
C MET A 140 12.97 -2.73 -14.14
N HIS A 141 13.53 -3.44 -13.16
CA HIS A 141 13.97 -2.84 -11.90
C HIS A 141 15.06 -1.78 -12.09
N GLU A 142 16.03 -2.01 -12.97
CA GLU A 142 17.07 -1.03 -13.29
C GLU A 142 16.50 0.26 -13.88
N VAL A 143 15.56 0.15 -14.83
CA VAL A 143 14.91 1.31 -15.45
C VAL A 143 14.12 2.11 -14.42
N VAL A 144 13.34 1.43 -13.58
CA VAL A 144 12.57 2.08 -12.49
C VAL A 144 13.50 2.76 -11.49
N ASN A 145 14.56 2.06 -11.07
CA ASN A 145 15.53 2.61 -10.12
C ASN A 145 16.20 3.85 -10.69
N ARG A 146 16.66 3.83 -11.95
CA ARG A 146 17.27 4.99 -12.63
C ARG A 146 16.32 6.20 -12.67
N ALA A 147 15.04 5.97 -12.95
CA ALA A 147 14.04 7.04 -12.97
C ALA A 147 13.75 7.63 -11.59
N ASN A 148 14.00 6.89 -10.50
CA ASN A 148 13.80 7.37 -9.13
C ASN A 148 15.00 8.15 -8.55
N VAL A 149 16.17 8.13 -9.21
CA VAL A 149 17.38 8.87 -8.77
C VAL A 149 17.58 10.19 -9.53
N ALA A 150 16.82 10.41 -10.61
CA ALA A 150 16.83 11.64 -11.41
C ALA A 150 15.79 12.65 -10.91
#